data_AF-A0A3S4J4A9-F1
#
_entry.id   AF-A0A3S4J4A9-F1
#
_cell.length_a   1.000
_cell.length_b   1.000
_cell.length_c   1.000
_cell.angle_alpha   90.00
_cell.angle_beta   90.00
_cell.angle_gamma   90.00
#
_symmetry.space_group_name_H-M   'P 1'
#
loop_
_entity.id
_entity.type
_entity.pdbx_description
1 polymer ?
#
loop_
_entity_poly.entity_id
_entity_poly.type
_entity_poly.pdbx_seq_one_letter_code
_entity_poly.pdbx_strand_id
1 'polypeptide(L)'
;MLCTASIEEGVPRFLKGQGQGWITAEYGMLPRATHTRNAREAAKGKQGGRTMEIQRLIARALRAAVDLKTLGEFTITLDCDVIQADGGTRTASISGACVALADALNKLVANGKLKTNPMKGMVAAVSVGIVKW
;
A
#
# COMPACT_ATOMS: atom_id res chain seq x y z
N MET A 1 -3.62 -7.92 -9.83
CA MET A 1 -3.92 -7.12 -8.62
C MET A 1 -4.09 -5.69 -9.07
N LEU A 2 -5.06 -4.99 -8.49
CA LEU A 2 -5.25 -3.55 -8.68
C LEU A 2 -4.60 -2.84 -7.48
N CYS A 3 -3.79 -1.81 -7.75
CA CYS A 3 -3.20 -0.97 -6.72
C CYS A 3 -3.60 0.48 -7.01
N THR A 4 -4.22 1.14 -6.04
CA THR A 4 -4.58 2.56 -6.13
C THR A 4 -3.96 3.33 -4.97
N ALA A 5 -3.77 4.63 -5.18
CA ALA A 5 -3.25 5.55 -4.18
C ALA A 5 -4.23 6.71 -4.00
N SER A 6 -4.76 6.82 -2.80
CA SER A 6 -5.68 7.90 -2.40
C SER A 6 -4.91 8.90 -1.53
N ILE A 7 -5.03 10.18 -1.85
CA ILE A 7 -4.36 11.27 -1.12
C ILE A 7 -5.40 12.02 -0.31
N GLU A 8 -5.16 12.16 0.99
CA GLU A 8 -5.98 12.93 1.92
C GLU A 8 -5.14 14.02 2.57
N GLU A 9 -5.72 15.23 2.68
CA GLU A 9 -5.14 16.31 3.49
C GLU A 9 -5.33 15.98 4.97
N GLY A 10 -4.25 16.06 5.74
CA GLY A 10 -4.22 15.70 7.15
C GLY A 10 -3.52 14.37 7.43
N VAL A 11 -3.36 14.08 8.72
CA VAL A 11 -2.59 12.95 9.24
C VAL A 11 -3.31 12.31 10.43
N PRO A 12 -2.99 11.04 10.77
CA PRO A 12 -3.47 10.43 11.99
C PRO A 12 -3.22 11.30 13.22
N ARG A 13 -4.10 11.21 14.23
CA ARG A 13 -4.07 12.07 15.43
C ARG A 13 -2.71 12.11 16.12
N PHE A 14 -1.96 11.00 16.12
CA PHE A 14 -0.64 10.91 16.75
C PHE A 14 0.48 11.62 15.98
N LEU A 15 0.25 12.08 14.74
CA LEU A 15 1.20 12.84 13.91
C LEU A 15 0.78 14.30 13.69
N LYS A 16 -0.42 14.69 14.11
CA LYS A 16 -0.94 16.04 13.89
C LYS A 16 -0.01 17.10 14.51
N GLY A 17 0.39 18.09 13.72
CA GLY A 17 1.27 19.18 14.13
C GLY A 17 2.76 18.81 14.10
N GLN A 18 3.13 17.59 13.70
CA GLN A 18 4.54 17.18 13.60
C GLN A 18 5.15 17.50 12.22
N GLY A 19 4.35 18.00 11.27
CA GLY A 19 4.83 18.31 9.93
C GLY A 19 5.34 17.08 9.16
N GLN A 20 4.84 15.90 9.51
CA GLN A 20 5.24 14.62 8.92
C GLN A 20 4.01 13.89 8.38
N GLY A 21 4.12 13.44 7.15
CA GLY A 21 3.09 12.69 6.45
C GLY A 21 3.00 11.23 6.87
N TRP A 22 1.98 10.57 6.35
CA TRP A 22 1.72 9.18 6.66
C TRP A 22 1.39 8.38 5.41
N ILE A 23 1.81 7.12 5.41
CA ILE A 23 1.45 6.16 4.38
C ILE A 23 0.86 4.95 5.09
N THR A 24 -0.32 4.51 4.64
CA THR A 24 -0.98 3.31 5.12
C THR A 24 -1.43 2.46 3.92
N ALA A 25 -1.86 1.22 4.18
CA ALA A 25 -2.31 0.33 3.12
C ALA A 25 -3.47 -0.55 3.59
N GLU A 26 -4.40 -0.79 2.66
CA GLU A 26 -5.45 -1.77 2.75
C GLU A 26 -5.18 -2.91 1.75
N TYR A 27 -5.52 -4.13 2.15
CA TYR A 27 -5.32 -5.31 1.33
C TYR A 27 -6.62 -6.08 1.27
N GLY A 28 -7.15 -6.22 0.06
CA GLY A 28 -8.35 -6.99 -0.23
C GLY A 28 -8.02 -8.19 -1.10
N MET A 29 -8.69 -9.31 -0.86
CA MET A 29 -8.74 -10.41 -1.82
C MET A 29 -10.19 -10.72 -2.14
N LEU A 30 -10.56 -10.62 -3.43
CA LEU A 30 -11.91 -10.96 -3.84
C LEU A 30 -12.21 -12.43 -3.52
N PRO A 31 -13.45 -12.78 -3.13
CA PRO A 31 -13.85 -14.14 -2.78
C PRO A 31 -13.45 -15.20 -3.80
N ARG A 32 -13.39 -14.84 -5.10
CA ARG A 32 -13.08 -15.76 -6.20
C ARG A 32 -11.73 -15.49 -6.88
N ALA A 33 -10.82 -14.81 -6.19
CA ALA A 33 -9.47 -14.58 -6.71
C ALA A 33 -8.64 -15.87 -6.84
N THR A 34 -8.93 -16.89 -6.02
CA THR A 34 -8.26 -18.19 -5.99
C THR A 34 -9.09 -19.31 -6.65
N HIS A 35 -8.48 -20.46 -6.92
CA HIS A 35 -9.15 -21.65 -7.47
C HIS A 35 -10.33 -22.14 -6.62
N THR A 36 -10.30 -21.93 -5.30
CA THR A 36 -11.41 -22.15 -4.37
C THR A 36 -11.98 -20.81 -3.88
N ARG A 37 -13.28 -20.78 -3.58
CA ARG A 37 -13.93 -19.54 -3.12
C ARG A 37 -13.65 -19.32 -1.65
N ASN A 38 -13.12 -18.16 -1.30
CA ASN A 38 -12.98 -17.69 0.07
C ASN A 38 -14.24 -16.95 0.52
N ALA A 39 -14.57 -17.06 1.80
CA ALA A 39 -15.64 -16.24 2.39
C ALA A 39 -15.19 -14.77 2.47
N ARG A 40 -16.09 -13.85 2.12
CA ARG A 40 -15.83 -12.40 2.18
C ARG A 40 -15.56 -11.97 3.63
N GLU A 41 -14.49 -11.21 3.86
CA GLU A 41 -14.11 -10.77 5.22
C GLU A 41 -15.16 -9.86 5.85
N ALA A 42 -15.81 -8.99 5.07
CA ALA A 42 -16.93 -8.17 5.55
C ALA A 42 -18.08 -9.01 6.14
N ALA A 43 -18.38 -10.17 5.54
CA ALA A 43 -19.42 -11.07 6.05
C ALA A 43 -19.02 -11.77 7.37
N LYS A 44 -17.73 -11.80 7.70
CA LYS A 44 -17.22 -12.30 8.99
C LYS A 44 -17.14 -11.21 10.07
N GLY A 45 -17.40 -9.95 9.73
CA GLY A 45 -17.36 -8.80 10.64
C GLY A 45 -15.97 -8.41 11.14
N LYS A 46 -14.90 -9.05 10.66
CA LYS A 46 -13.52 -8.72 11.03
C LYS A 46 -12.52 -9.13 9.95
N GLN A 47 -11.41 -8.39 9.86
CA GLN A 47 -10.27 -8.77 9.03
C GLN A 47 -9.50 -9.95 9.66
N GLY A 48 -9.03 -10.87 8.83
CA GLY A 48 -8.19 -11.99 9.24
C GLY A 48 -6.76 -11.56 9.52
N GLY A 49 -6.04 -12.37 10.32
CA GLY A 49 -4.64 -12.09 10.70
C GLY A 49 -3.71 -11.95 9.50
N ARG A 50 -3.88 -12.77 8.46
CA ARG A 50 -3.10 -12.69 7.21
C ARG A 50 -3.29 -11.35 6.49
N THR A 51 -4.53 -10.85 6.42
CA THR A 51 -4.83 -9.54 5.80
C THR A 51 -4.13 -8.42 6.56
N MET A 52 -4.25 -8.42 7.90
CA MET A 52 -3.59 -7.42 8.75
C MET A 52 -2.06 -7.47 8.65
N GLU A 53 -1.47 -8.66 8.57
CA GLU A 53 -0.04 -8.84 8.37
C GLU A 53 0.43 -8.20 7.06
N ILE A 54 -0.27 -8.49 5.96
CA ILE A 54 0.08 -8.00 4.62
C ILE A 54 -0.10 -6.48 4.53
N GLN A 55 -1.19 -5.92 5.06
CA GLN A 55 -1.40 -4.47 5.14
C GLN A 55 -0.23 -3.76 5.83
N ARG A 56 0.18 -4.28 7.00
CA ARG A 56 1.31 -3.72 7.75
C ARG A 56 2.62 -3.87 6.99
N LEU A 57 2.82 -4.98 6.27
CA LEU A 57 4.00 -5.21 5.45
C LEU A 57 4.11 -4.20 4.30
N ILE A 58 3.04 -4.03 3.52
CA ILE A 58 2.97 -3.06 2.40
C ILE A 58 3.27 -1.65 2.92
N ALA A 59 2.55 -1.23 3.96
CA ALA A 59 2.70 0.12 4.50
C ALA A 59 4.12 0.37 5.06
N ARG A 60 4.75 -0.62 5.71
CA ARG A 60 6.15 -0.50 6.17
C ARG A 60 7.13 -0.37 5.00
N ALA A 61 6.98 -1.20 3.97
CA ALA A 61 7.85 -1.16 2.80
C ALA A 61 7.80 0.20 2.10
N LEU A 62 6.60 0.76 1.90
CA LEU A 62 6.42 2.03 1.21
C LEU A 62 6.85 3.25 2.03
N ARG A 63 6.67 3.22 3.36
CA ARG A 63 7.21 4.29 4.23
C ARG A 63 8.73 4.38 4.18
N ALA A 64 9.44 3.25 3.96
CA ALA A 64 10.89 3.27 3.78
C ALA A 64 11.31 3.94 2.47
N ALA A 65 10.46 3.90 1.44
CA ALA A 65 10.69 4.46 0.12
C ALA A 65 10.48 5.99 0.03
N VAL A 66 9.90 6.61 1.05
CA VAL A 66 9.47 8.02 1.03
C VAL A 66 10.07 8.82 2.18
N ASP A 67 10.41 10.09 1.92
CA ASP A 67 10.65 11.08 2.96
C ASP A 67 9.33 11.62 3.50
N LEU A 68 8.91 11.11 4.66
CA LEU A 68 7.67 11.50 5.29
C LEU A 68 7.66 12.96 5.77
N LYS A 69 8.82 13.59 5.99
CA LYS A 69 8.85 15.03 6.34
C LYS A 69 8.58 15.88 5.12
N THR A 70 9.23 15.56 4.00
CA THR A 70 9.01 16.24 2.72
C THR A 70 7.58 16.04 2.21
N LEU A 71 6.95 14.90 2.52
CA LEU A 71 5.55 14.65 2.23
C LEU A 71 4.60 15.65 2.92
N GLY A 72 4.99 16.28 4.04
CA GLY A 72 4.11 17.19 4.78
C GLY A 72 2.88 16.50 5.38
N GLU A 73 1.90 17.24 5.87
CA GLU A 73 0.72 16.67 6.52
C GLU A 73 -0.32 16.12 5.52
N PHE A 74 0.10 15.15 4.72
CA PHE A 74 -0.75 14.35 3.86
C PHE A 74 -0.72 12.88 4.29
N THR A 75 -1.85 12.21 4.13
CA THR A 75 -1.95 10.75 4.26
C THR A 75 -2.17 10.15 2.88
N ILE A 76 -1.35 9.16 2.53
CA ILE A 76 -1.56 8.36 1.33
C ILE A 76 -1.98 6.95 1.74
N THR A 77 -3.17 6.55 1.31
CA THR A 77 -3.72 5.21 1.52
C THR A 77 -3.57 4.40 0.24
N LEU A 78 -2.91 3.24 0.34
CA LEU A 78 -2.71 2.33 -0.77
C LEU A 78 -3.71 1.17 -0.67
N ASP A 79 -4.64 1.11 -1.61
CA ASP A 79 -5.60 0.00 -1.69
C ASP A 79 -5.07 -1.04 -2.67
N CYS A 80 -4.85 -2.25 -2.17
CA CYS A 80 -4.28 -3.34 -2.94
C CYS A 80 -5.29 -4.50 -3.05
N ASP A 81 -6.02 -4.55 -4.15
CA ASP A 81 -7.09 -5.51 -4.39
C ASP A 81 -6.67 -6.66 -5.31
N VAL A 82 -6.68 -7.86 -4.76
CA VAL A 82 -6.41 -9.07 -5.52
C VAL A 82 -7.69 -9.53 -6.23
N ILE A 83 -7.70 -9.34 -7.54
CA ILE A 83 -8.74 -9.83 -8.45
C ILE A 83 -8.51 -11.27 -8.91
N GLN A 84 -7.24 -11.69 -9.01
CA GLN A 84 -6.81 -13.05 -9.37
C GLN A 84 -5.49 -13.35 -8.64
N ALA A 85 -5.36 -14.58 -8.15
CA ALA A 85 -4.27 -15.04 -7.30
C ALA A 85 -3.75 -16.41 -7.74
N ASP A 86 -2.46 -16.48 -8.02
CA ASP A 86 -1.72 -17.71 -8.31
C ASP A 86 -0.32 -17.66 -7.63
N GLY A 87 -0.32 -17.36 -6.33
CA GLY A 87 0.91 -17.09 -5.58
C GLY A 87 1.41 -15.65 -5.68
N GLY A 88 2.40 -15.30 -4.84
CA GLY A 88 3.11 -14.01 -4.92
C GLY A 88 2.29 -12.73 -4.66
N THR A 89 1.02 -12.82 -4.25
CA THR A 89 0.13 -11.64 -4.22
C THR A 89 0.66 -10.52 -3.32
N ARG A 90 1.24 -10.86 -2.16
CA ARG A 90 1.78 -9.88 -1.21
C ARG A 90 2.98 -9.10 -1.77
N THR A 91 3.86 -9.76 -2.52
CA THR A 91 5.05 -9.16 -3.11
C THR A 91 4.67 -8.33 -4.34
N ALA A 92 3.71 -8.83 -5.13
CA ALA A 92 3.10 -8.05 -6.21
C ALA A 92 2.42 -6.77 -5.69
N SER A 93 1.78 -6.80 -4.51
CA SER A 93 1.19 -5.61 -3.89
C SER A 93 2.22 -4.53 -3.62
N ILE A 94 3.39 -4.89 -3.08
CA ILE A 94 4.43 -3.91 -2.74
C ILE A 94 4.93 -3.24 -4.02
N SER A 95 5.25 -4.03 -5.04
CA SER A 95 5.75 -3.50 -6.32
C SER A 95 4.70 -2.63 -7.03
N GLY A 96 3.45 -3.09 -7.11
CA GLY A 96 2.37 -2.34 -7.75
C GLY A 96 1.99 -1.06 -6.99
N ALA A 97 1.89 -1.13 -5.67
CA ALA A 97 1.58 0.03 -4.83
C ALA A 97 2.71 1.07 -4.82
N CYS A 98 3.96 0.65 -5.03
CA CYS A 98 5.08 1.58 -5.19
C CYS A 98 4.92 2.46 -6.45
N VAL A 99 4.46 1.88 -7.56
CA VAL A 99 4.17 2.63 -8.78
C VAL A 99 2.99 3.58 -8.56
N ALA A 100 1.88 3.10 -7.99
CA ALA A 100 0.72 3.94 -7.68
C ALA A 100 1.07 5.10 -6.75
N LEU A 101 1.94 4.87 -5.76
CA LEU A 101 2.47 5.88 -4.86
C LEU A 101 3.31 6.92 -5.62
N ALA A 102 4.22 6.49 -6.49
CA ALA A 102 5.03 7.39 -7.30
C ALA A 102 4.15 8.31 -8.17
N ASP A 103 3.11 7.76 -8.81
CA ASP A 103 2.15 8.52 -9.59
C ASP A 103 1.38 9.54 -8.74
N ALA A 104 0.93 9.14 -7.54
CA ALA A 104 0.25 10.04 -6.61
C ALA A 104 1.15 11.19 -6.15
N LEU A 105 2.42 10.92 -5.83
CA LEU A 105 3.39 11.94 -5.45
C LEU A 105 3.69 12.90 -6.61
N ASN A 106 3.84 12.38 -7.84
CA ASN A 106 4.02 13.21 -9.02
C ASN A 106 2.80 14.12 -9.25
N LYS A 107 1.58 13.60 -9.04
CA LYS A 107 0.34 14.39 -9.13
C LYS A 107 0.29 15.51 -8.10
N LEU A 108 0.76 15.26 -6.86
CA LEU A 108 0.86 16.30 -5.83
C LEU A 108 1.84 17.43 -6.20
N VAL A 109 2.99 17.07 -6.77
CA VAL A 109 3.98 18.04 -7.25
C VAL A 109 3.43 18.83 -8.44
N ALA A 110 2.84 18.16 -9.43
CA ALA A 110 2.24 18.80 -10.60
C ALA A 110 1.13 19.80 -10.22
N ASN A 111 0.36 19.49 -9.17
CA ASN A 111 -0.68 20.36 -8.64
C ASN A 111 -0.15 21.46 -7.69
N GLY A 112 1.18 21.57 -7.50
CA GLY A 112 1.80 22.57 -6.64
C GLY A 112 1.57 22.37 -5.14
N LYS A 113 0.99 21.24 -4.72
CA LYS A 113 0.73 20.91 -3.31
C LYS A 113 2.00 20.48 -2.58
N LEU A 114 2.94 19.88 -3.31
CA LEU A 114 4.30 19.61 -2.84
C LEU A 114 5.31 20.38 -3.68
N LYS A 115 6.33 20.94 -3.02
CA LYS A 115 7.42 21.66 -3.71
C LYS A 115 8.35 20.72 -4.47
N THR A 116 8.57 19.52 -3.94
CA THR A 116 9.49 18.52 -4.50
C THR A 116 8.91 17.12 -4.27
N ASN A 117 9.29 16.15 -5.11
CA ASN A 117 8.85 14.77 -4.94
C ASN A 117 9.57 14.13 -3.74
N PRO A 118 8.85 13.61 -2.71
CA PRO A 118 9.46 13.04 -1.52
C PRO A 118 9.97 11.59 -1.71
N MET A 119 9.87 11.00 -2.90
CA MET A 119 10.34 9.64 -3.17
C MET A 119 11.87 9.54 -3.05
N LYS A 120 12.35 8.65 -2.16
CA LYS A 120 13.78 8.36 -1.97
C LYS A 120 14.31 7.37 -3.01
N GLY A 121 13.46 6.45 -3.46
CA GLY A 121 13.80 5.42 -4.43
C GLY A 121 12.69 4.39 -4.57
N MET A 122 12.66 3.69 -5.69
CA MET A 122 11.65 2.66 -5.95
C MET A 122 11.87 1.42 -5.06
N VAL A 123 10.77 0.79 -4.66
CA VAL A 123 10.78 -0.47 -3.91
C VAL A 123 9.98 -1.52 -4.67
N ALA A 124 10.56 -2.71 -4.78
CA ALA A 124 9.91 -3.89 -5.34
C ALA A 124 10.11 -5.08 -4.40
N ALA A 125 9.27 -6.10 -4.54
CA ALA A 125 9.38 -7.33 -3.77
C ALA A 125 9.11 -8.56 -4.64
N VAL A 126 9.74 -9.68 -4.29
CA VAL A 126 9.58 -10.98 -4.95
C VAL A 126 9.59 -12.10 -3.90
N SER A 127 8.86 -13.18 -4.17
CA SER A 127 8.89 -14.38 -3.34
C SER A 127 9.91 -15.38 -3.89
N VAL A 128 10.65 -16.04 -3.02
CA VAL A 128 11.56 -17.15 -3.35
C VAL A 128 11.26 -18.33 -2.43
N GLY A 129 11.60 -19.54 -2.87
CA GLY A 129 11.40 -20.75 -2.09
C GLY A 129 12.24 -21.92 -2.62
N ILE A 130 12.49 -22.90 -1.76
CA ILE A 130 13.15 -24.16 -2.12
C ILE A 130 12.05 -25.18 -2.39
N VAL A 131 12.04 -25.75 -3.60
CA VAL A 131 11.08 -26.77 -4.02
C VAL A 131 11.81 -28.10 -4.11
N LYS A 132 11.26 -29.14 -3.48
CA LYS A 132 11.78 -30.51 -3.64
C LYS A 132 11.26 -31.06 -4.97
N TRP A 133 12.19 -31.56 -5.76
CA TRP A 133 11.95 -32.28 -6.99
C TRP A 133 11.80 -33.77 -6.70
#